data_AF-A0A7Y7BE06-F1
#
_entry.id   AF-A0A7Y7BE06-F1
#
_cell.length_a   1.000
_cell.length_b   1.000
_cell.length_c   1.000
_cell.angle_alpha   90.00
_cell.angle_beta   90.00
_cell.angle_gamma   90.00
#
_symmetry.space_group_name_H-M   'P 1'
#
loop_
_entity.id
_entity.type
_entity.pdbx_description
1 polymer ?
#
loop_
_entity_poly.entity_id
_entity_poly.type
_entity_poly.pdbx_seq_one_letter_code
_entity_poly.pdbx_strand_id
1 'polypeptide(L)' 'MGTPIAKRTSKVYIKDKKLFVHIESAPLKHELNMSRDKILVLIAKELGSSIVNEVVIK' A
#
# COMPACT_ATOMS: atom_id res chain seq x y z
N MET A 1 7.36 12.69 -1.92
CA MET A 1 7.60 11.46 -1.15
C MET A 1 7.08 10.17 -1.80
N GLY A 2 6.31 10.18 -2.91
CA GLY A 2 5.77 8.94 -3.52
C GLY A 2 6.69 8.24 -4.54
N THR A 3 7.48 9.00 -5.31
CA THR A 3 8.33 8.50 -6.40
C THR A 3 9.34 7.42 -5.99
N PRO A 4 10.03 7.52 -4.83
CA PRO A 4 10.98 6.50 -4.39
C PRO A 4 10.29 5.18 -4.02
N ILE A 5 9.06 5.27 -3.50
CA ILE A 5 8.25 4.10 -3.12
C ILE A 5 7.76 3.40 -4.38
N ALA A 6 7.18 4.15 -5.32
CA ALA A 6 6.72 3.62 -6.61
C ALA A 6 7.85 2.89 -7.37
N LYS A 7 9.08 3.42 -7.35
CA LYS A 7 10.24 2.78 -7.99
C LYS A 7 10.67 1.45 -7.37
N ARG A 8 10.27 1.17 -6.12
CA ARG A 8 10.64 -0.04 -5.37
C ARG A 8 9.45 -0.96 -5.10
N THR A 9 8.28 -0.60 -5.62
CA THR A 9 7.07 -1.42 -5.59
C THR A 9 7.06 -2.24 -6.87
N SER A 10 7.26 -3.54 -6.72
CA SER A 10 7.27 -4.49 -7.84
C SER A 10 5.86 -4.74 -8.38
N LYS A 11 4.86 -4.80 -7.50
CA LYS A 11 3.48 -5.10 -7.91
C LYS A 11 2.45 -4.48 -6.97
N VAL A 12 1.35 -3.96 -7.53
CA VAL A 12 0.18 -3.48 -6.77
C VAL A 12 -1.08 -4.08 -7.38
N TYR A 13 -1.93 -4.68 -6.55
CA TYR A 13 -3.22 -5.21 -7.00
C TYR A 13 -4.23 -5.27 -5.86
N ILE A 14 -5.51 -5.22 -6.20
CA ILE A 14 -6.61 -5.37 -5.24
C ILE A 14 -7.18 -6.77 -5.40
N LYS A 15 -7.32 -7.50 -4.29
CA LYS A 15 -8.00 -8.79 -4.23
C LYS A 15 -8.79 -8.87 -2.94
N ASP A 16 -10.06 -9.26 -3.02
CA ASP A 16 -10.91 -9.45 -1.83
C ASP A 16 -11.05 -8.17 -0.97
N LYS A 17 -11.16 -7.00 -1.63
CA LYS A 17 -11.12 -5.67 -0.97
C LYS A 17 -9.84 -5.41 -0.17
N LYS A 18 -8.75 -6.14 -0.44
CA LYS A 18 -7.43 -5.92 0.13
C LYS A 18 -6.47 -5.47 -0.94
N LEU A 19 -5.75 -4.39 -0.69
CA LEU A 19 -4.69 -3.91 -1.56
C LEU A 19 -3.38 -4.60 -1.21
N PHE A 20 -2.83 -5.37 -2.13
CA PHE A 20 -1.53 -6.00 -1.99
C PHE A 20 -0.47 -5.13 -2.65
N VAL A 21 0.57 -4.79 -1.90
CA VAL A 21 1.74 -4.03 -2.35
C VAL A 21 2.96 -4.92 -2.16
N HIS A 22 3.63 -5.27 -3.25
CA HIS A 22 4.82 -6.11 -3.24
C HIS A 22 6.06 -5.22 -3.34
N ILE A 23 6.97 -5.34 -2.36
CA ILE A 23 8.10 -4.42 -2.22
C ILE A 23 9.37 -5.23 -2.06
N GLU A 24 10.37 -4.94 -2.88
CA GLU A 24 11.62 -5.71 -2.87
C GLU A 24 12.59 -5.28 -1.75
N SER A 25 12.35 -4.10 -1.16
CA SER A 25 13.21 -3.53 -0.13
C SER A 25 12.66 -3.79 1.28
N ALA A 26 13.41 -4.57 2.08
CA ALA A 26 13.12 -4.85 3.49
C ALA A 26 12.96 -3.59 4.38
N PRO A 27 13.86 -2.57 4.35
CA PRO A 27 13.68 -1.38 5.16
C PRO A 27 12.44 -0.56 4.73
N LEU A 28 12.15 -0.51 3.43
CA LEU A 28 10.97 0.20 2.94
C LEU A 28 9.66 -0.47 3.36
N LYS A 29 9.65 -1.81 3.38
CA LYS A 29 8.54 -2.60 3.90
C LYS A 29 8.24 -2.25 5.37
N HIS A 30 9.27 -2.08 6.21
CA HIS A 30 9.09 -1.71 7.61
C HIS A 30 8.46 -0.32 7.76
N GLU A 31 9.00 0.68 7.07
CA GLU A 31 8.51 2.06 7.08
C GLU A 31 7.05 2.18 6.59
N LEU A 32 6.72 1.43 5.53
CA LEU A 32 5.36 1.44 4.98
C LEU A 32 4.39 0.67 5.87
N ASN A 33 4.86 -0.33 6.62
CA ASN A 33 4.02 -1.03 7.60
C ASN A 33 3.69 -0.12 8.79
N MET A 34 4.63 0.72 9.24
CA MET A 34 4.33 1.78 10.21
C MET A 34 3.35 2.82 9.65
N SER A 35 3.45 3.13 8.36
CA SER A 35 2.59 4.11 7.68
C SER A 35 1.30 3.50 7.11
N ARG A 36 1.00 2.23 7.40
CA ARG A 36 -0.07 1.45 6.77
C ARG A 36 -1.45 2.07 6.93
N ASP A 37 -1.76 2.56 8.12
CA ASP A 37 -3.03 3.23 8.43
C ASP A 37 -3.23 4.49 7.58
N LYS A 38 -2.16 5.28 7.46
CA LYS A 38 -2.15 6.50 6.64
C LYS A 38 -2.36 6.19 5.16
N ILE A 39 -1.75 5.11 4.67
CA ILE A 39 -1.92 4.62 3.30
C ILE A 39 -3.37 4.17 3.08
N LEU A 40 -3.95 3.42 4.01
CA LEU A 40 -5.34 2.97 3.92
C LEU A 40 -6.32 4.15 3.81
N VAL A 41 -6.16 5.18 4.65
CA VAL A 41 -7.00 6.38 4.63
C VAL A 41 -6.89 7.12 3.30
N LEU A 42 -5.66 7.31 2.80
CA LEU A 42 -5.43 7.99 1.51
C LEU A 42 -6.05 7.21 0.35
N ILE A 43 -5.88 5.90 0.35
CA ILE A 43 -6.40 5.02 -0.71
C ILE A 43 -7.92 4.93 -0.65
N ALA A 44 -8.50 4.81 0.54
CA ALA A 44 -9.95 4.88 0.73
C ALA A 44 -10.52 6.23 0.27
N LYS A 45 -9.79 7.33 0.47
CA LYS A 45 -10.18 8.66 0.00
C LYS A 45 -10.13 8.80 -1.52
N GLU A 46 -9.11 8.24 -2.19
CA GLU A 46 -8.96 8.34 -3.64
C GLU A 46 -9.80 7.32 -4.43
N LEU A 47 -9.88 6.08 -3.96
CA LEU A 47 -10.62 5.00 -4.63
C LEU A 47 -12.08 4.88 -4.15
N GLY A 48 -12.42 5.55 -3.05
CA GLY A 48 -13.71 5.41 -2.37
C GLY A 48 -13.68 4.32 -1.29
N SER A 49 -14.26 4.62 -0.12
CA SER A 49 -14.17 3.83 1.12
C SER A 49 -14.68 2.38 1.06
N SER A 50 -15.20 1.91 -0.08
CA SER A 50 -15.75 0.55 -0.22
C SER A 50 -14.86 -0.41 -1.01
N ILE A 51 -13.80 0.09 -1.66
CA ILE A 51 -12.96 -0.72 -2.56
C ILE A 51 -11.81 -1.40 -1.80
N VAL A 52 -11.23 -0.73 -0.81
CA VAL A 52 -10.07 -1.22 -0.06
C VAL A 52 -10.31 -1.07 1.45
N ASN A 53 -10.41 -2.21 2.14
CA ASN A 53 -10.59 -2.27 3.59
C ASN A 53 -9.28 -2.58 4.32
N GLU A 54 -8.29 -3.14 3.61
CA GLU A 54 -7.02 -3.54 4.20
C GLU A 54 -5.89 -3.37 3.19
N VAL A 55 -4.73 -2.90 3.64
CA VAL A 55 -3.50 -2.84 2.82
C VAL A 55 -2.57 -3.94 3.30
N VAL A 56 -2.02 -4.78 2.43
CA VAL A 56 -1.09 -5.86 2.77
C VAL A 56 0.23 -5.63 2.05
N ILE A 57 1.30 -5.49 2.82
CA ILE A 57 2.65 -5.28 2.28
C ILE A 57 3.40 -6.60 2.33
N LYS A 58 3.75 -7.13 1.15
CA LYS A 58 4.53 -8.37 1.00
C LYS A 58 5.98 -8.06 0.71
#